data_AF-A0A520APZ5-F1
#
_entry.id   AF-A0A520APZ5-F1
#
_cell.length_a   1.000
_cell.length_b   1.000
_cell.length_c   1.000
_cell.angle_alpha   90.00
_cell.angle_beta   90.00
_cell.angle_gamma   90.00
#
_symmetry.space_group_name_H-M   'P 1'
#
loop_
_entity.id
_entity.type
_entity.pdbx_description
1 polymer ?
#
loop_
_entity_poly.entity_id
_entity_poly.type
_entity_poly.pdbx_seq_one_letter_code
_entity_poly.pdbx_strand_id
1 'polypeptide(L)'
;MDSREVALTQGKLFDYLDSPLHGKVRGEQSIMDFPLFSLAKRPQMEAMTYEMDGVKIEIKPSSSGIATMWDKEVLIYVLSLMVQHIGRTGGEVQNVFTFNAHDFFRATGVGRPSKRDYDRFIEALGRLQGTQIRTNIKTGTVGTKGFFSWFAEAQATTRETASGVDQLMPVRVQLCDWLVRAVSRDSR
;
A
#
# COMPACT_ATOMS: atom_id res chain seq x y z
N MET A 1 12.02 23.68 -29.03
CA MET A 1 10.98 23.36 -28.03
C MET A 1 11.05 24.44 -26.97
N ASP A 2 9.94 25.15 -26.75
CA ASP A 2 9.87 26.34 -25.91
C ASP A 2 9.90 25.95 -24.42
N SER A 3 10.77 26.61 -23.65
CA SER A 3 10.97 26.37 -22.21
C SER A 3 9.68 26.57 -21.38
N ARG A 4 8.68 27.27 -21.93
CA ARG A 4 7.34 27.42 -21.33
C ARG A 4 6.47 26.15 -21.46
N GLU A 5 6.66 25.35 -22.50
CA GLU A 5 5.88 24.12 -22.74
C GLU A 5 6.37 22.98 -21.82
N VAL A 6 7.68 22.93 -21.54
CA VAL A 6 8.27 22.00 -20.57
C VAL A 6 7.79 22.31 -19.15
N ALA A 7 7.68 23.59 -18.77
CA ALA A 7 7.20 24.01 -17.46
C ALA A 7 5.70 23.70 -17.24
N LEU A 8 4.86 23.84 -18.27
CA LEU A 8 3.42 23.52 -18.20
C LEU A 8 3.16 22.00 -18.12
N THR A 9 4.03 21.18 -18.69
CA THR A 9 3.95 19.72 -18.62
C THR A 9 4.41 19.20 -17.25
N GLN A 10 5.42 19.85 -16.66
CA GLN A 10 5.92 19.51 -15.34
C GLN A 10 4.94 19.91 -14.22
N GLY A 11 4.26 21.07 -14.36
CA GLY A 11 3.25 21.53 -13.41
C GLY A 11 2.03 20.62 -13.28
N LYS A 12 1.56 20.01 -14.38
CA LYS A 12 0.44 19.05 -14.37
C LYS A 12 0.80 17.63 -13.89
N LEU A 13 2.09 17.30 -13.81
CA LEU A 13 2.56 15.99 -13.35
C LEU A 13 2.45 15.83 -11.83
N PHE A 14 2.52 16.94 -11.10
CA PHE A 14 2.42 16.97 -9.63
C PHE A 14 0.98 17.01 -9.10
N ASP A 15 0.00 17.44 -9.92
CA ASP A 15 -1.42 17.43 -9.54
C ASP A 15 -2.03 16.02 -9.51
N TYR A 16 -1.28 14.99 -9.92
CA TYR A 16 -1.73 13.59 -10.01
C TYR A 16 -1.16 12.68 -8.92
N LEU A 17 -0.29 13.20 -8.06
CA LEU A 17 0.34 12.42 -6.98
C LEU A 17 -0.33 12.71 -5.64
N ASP A 18 -0.59 11.65 -4.89
CA ASP A 18 -1.04 11.74 -3.51
C ASP A 18 0.14 11.97 -2.54
N SER A 19 1.38 11.71 -2.98
CA SER A 19 2.62 12.00 -2.24
C SER A 19 3.13 13.43 -2.49
N PRO A 20 3.95 14.00 -1.58
CA PRO A 20 4.45 13.41 -0.34
C PRO A 20 3.40 13.31 0.77
N LEU A 21 3.64 12.39 1.71
CA LEU A 21 2.93 12.38 2.98
C LEU A 21 3.38 13.57 3.84
N HIS A 22 2.44 14.40 4.26
CA HIS A 22 2.61 15.55 5.13
C HIS A 22 2.28 15.13 6.56
N GLY A 23 3.33 14.85 7.35
CA GLY A 23 3.21 14.41 8.74
C GLY A 23 3.86 13.05 8.98
N LYS A 24 3.47 12.40 10.09
CA LYS A 24 3.98 11.08 10.43
C LYS A 24 3.13 9.99 9.79
N VAL A 25 3.79 8.92 9.37
CA VAL A 25 3.14 7.64 9.04
C VAL A 25 2.34 7.19 10.26
N ARG A 26 1.02 7.03 10.11
CA ARG A 26 0.12 6.61 11.20
C ARG A 26 -0.27 5.16 10.97
N GLY A 27 0.07 4.30 11.94
CA GLY A 27 -0.41 2.92 11.98
C GLY A 27 -1.89 2.89 12.31
N GLU A 28 -2.67 2.15 11.52
CA GLU A 28 -4.07 1.88 11.84
C GLU A 28 -4.15 0.79 12.92
N GLN A 29 -4.57 1.16 14.14
CA GLN A 29 -4.50 0.30 15.32
C GLN A 29 -5.30 -1.00 15.12
N SER A 30 -6.48 -0.89 14.49
CA SER A 30 -7.37 -2.04 14.28
C SER A 30 -6.79 -3.13 13.36
N ILE A 31 -5.88 -2.77 12.44
CA ILE A 31 -5.17 -3.73 11.57
C ILE A 31 -3.92 -4.27 12.26
N MET A 32 -3.31 -3.51 13.18
CA MET A 32 -2.13 -3.92 13.91
C MET A 32 -2.41 -5.03 14.94
N ASP A 33 -3.65 -5.13 15.42
CA ASP A 33 -4.04 -6.03 16.51
C ASP A 33 -4.16 -7.50 16.09
N PHE A 34 -4.16 -7.78 14.78
CA PHE A 34 -4.35 -9.12 14.23
C PHE A 34 -3.10 -9.61 13.48
N PRO A 35 -2.82 -10.94 13.50
CA PRO A 35 -1.67 -11.54 12.83
C PRO A 35 -1.90 -11.68 11.31
N LEU A 36 -2.07 -10.55 10.62
CA LEU A 36 -2.41 -10.50 9.20
C LEU A 36 -1.18 -10.54 8.26
N PHE A 37 0.02 -10.62 8.83
CA PHE A 37 1.30 -10.62 8.10
C PHE A 37 2.22 -11.74 8.59
N SER A 38 3.04 -12.26 7.68
CA SER A 38 4.07 -13.24 8.00
C SER A 38 5.26 -12.61 8.73
N LEU A 39 5.73 -13.27 9.79
CA LEU A 39 6.98 -12.97 10.50
C LEU A 39 8.20 -13.69 9.88
N ALA A 40 7.99 -14.54 8.88
CA ALA A 40 9.04 -15.36 8.30
C ALA A 40 10.09 -14.51 7.57
N LYS A 41 11.37 -14.87 7.74
CA LYS A 41 12.49 -14.27 7.00
C LYS A 41 12.61 -14.78 5.56
N ARG A 42 11.91 -15.87 5.24
CA ARG A 42 11.84 -16.50 3.91
C ARG A 42 10.39 -16.43 3.42
N PRO A 43 10.14 -16.45 2.10
CA PRO A 43 8.78 -16.49 1.57
C PRO A 43 7.98 -17.63 2.19
N GLN A 44 6.86 -17.28 2.86
CA GLN A 44 5.94 -18.25 3.44
C GLN A 44 4.97 -18.70 2.36
N MET A 45 5.14 -19.93 1.87
CA MET A 45 4.37 -20.51 0.76
C MET A 45 3.23 -21.43 1.22
N GLU A 46 3.06 -21.57 2.54
CA GLU A 46 1.96 -22.33 3.14
C GLU A 46 0.92 -21.36 3.70
N ALA A 47 -0.35 -21.73 3.59
CA ALA A 47 -1.43 -20.97 4.18
C ALA A 47 -1.30 -20.93 5.71
N MET A 48 -1.68 -19.80 6.31
CA MET A 48 -1.72 -19.62 7.76
C MET A 48 -3.17 -19.46 8.23
N THR A 49 -3.50 -20.08 9.36
CA THR A 49 -4.81 -19.94 9.99
C THR A 49 -4.62 -19.56 11.45
N TYR A 50 -5.39 -18.58 11.90
CA TYR A 50 -5.42 -18.12 13.29
C TYR A 50 -6.85 -18.17 13.81
N GLU A 51 -7.01 -18.69 15.02
CA GLU A 51 -8.26 -18.66 15.77
C GLU A 51 -7.98 -18.20 17.19
N MET A 52 -8.52 -17.04 17.57
CA MET A 52 -8.37 -16.46 18.91
C MET A 52 -9.60 -15.62 19.24
N ASP A 53 -10.13 -15.71 20.46
CA ASP A 53 -11.23 -14.88 20.95
C ASP A 53 -12.44 -14.75 19.99
N GLY A 54 -12.79 -15.86 19.32
CA GLY A 54 -13.87 -15.91 18.33
C GLY A 54 -13.55 -15.28 16.97
N VAL A 55 -12.36 -14.68 16.81
CA VAL A 55 -11.80 -14.22 15.54
C VAL A 55 -11.16 -15.38 14.80
N LYS A 56 -11.48 -15.50 13.51
CA LYS A 56 -10.90 -16.48 12.58
C LYS A 56 -10.29 -15.74 11.42
N ILE A 57 -9.04 -16.05 11.11
CA ILE A 57 -8.27 -15.48 10.01
C ILE A 57 -7.62 -16.62 9.25
N GLU A 58 -7.79 -16.63 7.94
CA GLU A 58 -7.08 -17.51 7.02
C GLU A 58 -6.35 -16.64 6.00
N ILE A 59 -5.07 -16.94 5.78
CA ILE A 59 -4.18 -16.20 4.90
C ILE A 59 -3.58 -17.19 3.93
N LYS A 60 -3.82 -16.99 2.64
CA LYS A 60 -3.23 -17.79 1.58
C LYS A 60 -2.13 -17.01 0.86
N PRO A 61 -1.01 -17.69 0.54
CA PRO A 61 0.11 -17.10 -0.18
C PRO A 61 -0.25 -16.81 -1.63
N SER A 62 0.51 -15.89 -2.24
CA SER A 62 0.63 -15.81 -3.69
C SER A 62 1.79 -16.70 -4.18
N SER A 63 2.10 -16.64 -5.48
CA SER A 63 3.32 -17.25 -6.04
C SER A 63 4.62 -16.71 -5.42
N SER A 64 4.57 -15.54 -4.77
CA SER A 64 5.70 -14.90 -4.08
C SER A 64 5.62 -15.04 -2.55
N GLY A 65 4.66 -15.82 -2.04
CA GLY A 65 4.42 -16.04 -0.61
C GLY A 65 3.45 -15.05 0.01
N ILE A 66 3.24 -15.19 1.32
CA ILE A 66 2.41 -14.28 2.13
C ILE A 66 3.13 -12.96 2.37
N ALA A 67 2.39 -11.84 2.33
CA ALA A 67 2.85 -10.52 2.72
C ALA A 67 3.44 -10.53 4.14
N THR A 68 4.64 -9.98 4.26
CA THR A 68 5.46 -10.00 5.47
C THR A 68 5.25 -8.74 6.31
N MET A 69 5.76 -8.76 7.55
CA MET A 69 5.78 -7.59 8.42
C MET A 69 6.55 -6.40 7.82
N TRP A 70 7.47 -6.62 6.87
CA TRP A 70 8.14 -5.53 6.17
C TRP A 70 7.24 -4.90 5.10
N ASP A 71 6.47 -5.72 4.38
CA ASP A 71 5.54 -5.24 3.35
C ASP A 71 4.44 -4.36 3.95
N LYS A 72 4.11 -4.59 5.22
CA LYS A 72 3.19 -3.79 6.01
C LYS A 72 3.54 -2.29 6.00
N GLU A 73 4.81 -1.91 5.92
CA GLU A 73 5.20 -0.49 5.86
C GLU A 73 4.63 0.21 4.62
N VAL A 74 4.57 -0.48 3.47
CA VAL A 74 3.94 0.05 2.26
C VAL A 74 2.44 0.25 2.47
N LEU A 75 1.78 -0.73 3.08
CA LEU A 75 0.36 -0.61 3.40
C LEU A 75 0.09 0.57 4.32
N ILE A 76 0.83 0.70 5.43
CA ILE A 76 0.63 1.80 6.39
C ILE A 76 0.90 3.16 5.73
N TYR A 77 1.90 3.26 4.85
CA TYR A 77 2.15 4.48 4.10
C TYR A 77 0.95 4.88 3.24
N VAL A 78 0.37 3.94 2.49
CA VAL A 78 -0.82 4.20 1.65
C VAL A 78 -2.05 4.55 2.50
N LEU A 79 -2.26 3.87 3.62
CA LEU A 79 -3.34 4.24 4.57
C LEU A 79 -3.12 5.64 5.16
N SER A 80 -1.87 6.04 5.38
CA SER A 80 -1.54 7.40 5.84
C SER A 80 -1.87 8.45 4.77
N LEU A 81 -1.64 8.15 3.48
CA LEU A 81 -2.08 9.01 2.36
C LEU A 81 -3.61 9.13 2.31
N MET A 82 -4.33 8.03 2.59
CA MET A 82 -5.80 8.05 2.67
C MET A 82 -6.30 8.97 3.78
N VAL A 83 -5.74 8.87 4.99
CA VAL A 83 -6.10 9.74 6.12
C VAL A 83 -5.77 11.20 5.80
N GLN A 84 -4.62 11.48 5.18
CA GLN A 84 -4.27 12.82 4.71
C GLN A 84 -5.30 13.35 3.71
N HIS A 85 -5.69 12.52 2.73
CA HIS A 85 -6.67 12.89 1.72
C HIS A 85 -8.01 13.26 2.37
N ILE A 86 -8.54 12.37 3.21
CA ILE A 86 -9.79 12.58 3.97
C ILE A 86 -9.74 13.90 4.75
N GLY A 87 -8.64 14.16 5.45
CA GLY A 87 -8.48 15.40 6.23
C GLY A 87 -8.44 16.66 5.35
N ARG A 88 -7.84 16.59 4.16
CA ARG A 88 -7.71 17.72 3.23
C ARG A 88 -9.00 18.02 2.47
N THR A 89 -9.77 17.00 2.11
CA THR A 89 -11.01 17.12 1.33
C THR A 89 -12.25 17.30 2.19
N GLY A 90 -12.13 17.27 3.52
CA GLY A 90 -13.27 17.39 4.42
C GLY A 90 -14.12 16.13 4.50
N GLY A 91 -13.50 14.96 4.30
CA GLY A 91 -14.15 13.65 4.50
C GLY A 91 -14.41 12.85 3.23
N GLU A 92 -13.94 13.29 2.06
CA GLU A 92 -14.05 12.47 0.85
C GLU A 92 -13.16 11.24 0.96
N VAL A 93 -13.73 10.08 0.59
CA VAL A 93 -13.05 8.80 0.64
C VAL A 93 -12.69 8.36 -0.76
N GLN A 94 -11.39 8.16 -1.01
CA GLN A 94 -10.87 7.50 -2.21
C GLN A 94 -10.13 6.21 -1.83
N ASN A 95 -10.05 5.28 -2.77
CA ASN A 95 -9.34 4.01 -2.59
C ASN A 95 -8.17 3.80 -3.55
N VAL A 96 -7.94 4.73 -4.47
CA VAL A 96 -6.82 4.71 -5.41
C VAL A 96 -5.80 5.76 -5.00
N PHE A 97 -4.53 5.37 -4.96
CA PHE A 97 -3.42 6.25 -4.58
C PHE A 97 -2.27 6.11 -5.57
N THR A 98 -1.70 7.23 -5.99
CA THR A 98 -0.52 7.31 -6.85
C THR A 98 0.61 8.04 -6.12
N PHE A 99 1.78 7.41 -6.00
CA PHE A 99 2.89 7.99 -5.24
C PHE A 99 4.25 7.61 -5.81
N ASN A 100 5.26 8.44 -5.56
CA ASN A 100 6.64 8.08 -5.87
C ASN A 100 7.20 7.13 -4.81
N ALA A 101 7.87 6.06 -5.24
CA ALA A 101 8.58 5.15 -4.32
C ALA A 101 9.64 5.90 -3.48
N HIS A 102 10.27 6.93 -4.04
CA HIS A 102 11.19 7.79 -3.30
C HIS A 102 10.53 8.50 -2.10
N ASP A 103 9.29 8.97 -2.24
CA ASP A 103 8.55 9.63 -1.15
C ASP A 103 8.17 8.62 -0.06
N PHE A 104 7.80 7.40 -0.46
CA PHE A 104 7.62 6.28 0.46
C PHE A 104 8.89 6.03 1.29
N PHE A 105 10.05 5.84 0.63
CA PHE A 105 11.31 5.60 1.33
C PHE A 105 11.67 6.72 2.30
N ARG A 106 11.49 7.98 1.90
CA ARG A 106 11.72 9.11 2.81
C ARG A 106 10.78 9.10 4.01
N ALA A 107 9.50 8.81 3.79
CA ALA A 107 8.50 8.76 4.85
C ALA A 107 8.73 7.62 5.85
N THR A 108 9.32 6.50 5.39
CA THR A 108 9.67 5.34 6.25
C THR A 108 11.10 5.40 6.80
N GLY A 109 11.83 6.50 6.60
CA GLY A 109 13.16 6.73 7.20
C GLY A 109 14.34 6.21 6.37
N VAL A 110 14.12 5.77 5.14
CA VAL A 110 15.16 5.36 4.19
C VAL A 110 15.58 6.57 3.34
N GLY A 111 16.59 7.31 3.81
CA GLY A 111 17.04 8.54 3.15
C GLY A 111 17.77 8.37 1.81
N ARG A 112 18.36 7.19 1.55
CA ARG A 112 19.06 6.85 0.31
C ARG A 112 18.78 5.39 -0.07
N PRO A 113 17.66 5.09 -0.73
CA PRO A 113 17.32 3.73 -1.14
C PRO A 113 18.29 3.22 -2.21
N SER A 114 18.75 1.98 -2.04
CA SER A 114 19.56 1.25 -3.01
C SER A 114 18.69 0.54 -4.05
N LYS A 115 19.29 0.03 -5.14
CA LYS A 115 18.56 -0.81 -6.12
C LYS A 115 17.82 -1.97 -5.45
N ARG A 116 18.44 -2.62 -4.47
CA ARG A 116 17.84 -3.73 -3.71
C ARG A 116 16.59 -3.30 -2.94
N ASP A 117 16.55 -2.07 -2.46
CA ASP A 117 15.38 -1.55 -1.73
C ASP A 117 14.21 -1.34 -2.69
N TYR A 118 14.48 -0.83 -3.90
CA TYR A 118 13.47 -0.77 -4.97
C TYR A 118 12.98 -2.15 -5.38
N ASP A 119 13.87 -3.12 -5.59
CA ASP A 119 13.49 -4.50 -5.94
C ASP A 119 12.56 -5.10 -4.87
N ARG A 120 12.93 -4.95 -3.58
CA ARG A 120 12.10 -5.38 -2.45
C ARG A 120 10.75 -4.69 -2.37
N PHE A 121 10.72 -3.40 -2.66
CA PHE A 121 9.48 -2.63 -2.71
C PHE A 121 8.55 -3.16 -3.80
N ILE A 122 9.07 -3.46 -5.00
CA ILE A 122 8.27 -4.07 -6.08
C ILE A 122 7.76 -5.46 -5.68
N GLU A 123 8.60 -6.30 -5.07
CA GLU A 123 8.15 -7.59 -4.55
C GLU A 123 7.08 -7.45 -3.46
N ALA A 124 7.18 -6.43 -2.60
CA ALA A 124 6.19 -6.13 -1.56
C ALA A 124 4.83 -5.80 -2.19
N LEU A 125 4.79 -4.98 -3.25
CA LEU A 125 3.56 -4.70 -3.99
C LEU A 125 2.91 -5.99 -4.51
N GLY A 126 3.71 -6.89 -5.10
CA GLY A 126 3.24 -8.18 -5.58
C GLY A 126 2.69 -9.08 -4.47
N ARG A 127 3.35 -9.14 -3.31
CA ARG A 127 2.85 -9.90 -2.15
C ARG A 127 1.59 -9.28 -1.56
N LEU A 128 1.48 -7.95 -1.47
CA LEU A 128 0.30 -7.25 -0.95
C LEU A 128 -0.92 -7.42 -1.86
N GLN A 129 -0.73 -7.42 -3.18
CA GLN A 129 -1.79 -7.71 -4.15
C GLN A 129 -2.13 -9.21 -4.21
N GLY A 130 -1.15 -10.09 -4.03
CA GLY A 130 -1.35 -11.53 -4.21
C GLY A 130 -1.85 -12.27 -2.96
N THR A 131 -1.54 -11.80 -1.76
CA THR A 131 -1.98 -12.44 -0.51
C THR A 131 -3.50 -12.41 -0.41
N GLN A 132 -4.12 -13.55 -0.12
CA GLN A 132 -5.57 -13.66 0.04
C GLN A 132 -5.93 -13.86 1.50
N ILE A 133 -6.80 -13.01 2.04
CA ILE A 133 -7.20 -12.99 3.44
C ILE A 133 -8.70 -13.24 3.53
N ARG A 134 -9.09 -14.20 4.37
CA ARG A 134 -10.48 -14.45 4.76
C ARG A 134 -10.58 -14.29 6.27
N THR A 135 -11.52 -13.48 6.74
CA THR A 135 -11.74 -13.29 8.17
C THR A 135 -13.19 -12.98 8.51
N ASN A 136 -13.59 -13.30 9.74
CA ASN A 136 -14.86 -12.88 10.32
C ASN A 136 -14.79 -11.53 11.06
N ILE A 137 -13.64 -10.85 11.07
CA ILE A 137 -13.51 -9.49 11.61
C ILE A 137 -14.46 -8.57 10.84
N LYS A 138 -15.36 -7.91 11.58
CA LYS A 138 -16.31 -6.97 11.02
C LYS A 138 -15.71 -5.57 10.98
N THR A 139 -15.85 -4.91 9.84
CA THR A 139 -15.60 -3.46 9.74
C THR A 139 -16.90 -2.75 10.13
N GLY A 140 -17.05 -2.59 11.46
CA GLY A 140 -18.26 -2.19 12.17
C GLY A 140 -19.46 -3.12 11.95
N THR A 141 -20.52 -2.69 11.26
CA THR A 141 -21.71 -3.53 11.02
C THR A 141 -21.58 -4.45 9.81
N VAL A 142 -20.54 -4.27 8.99
CA VAL A 142 -20.35 -5.01 7.74
C VAL A 142 -19.35 -6.14 7.96
N GLY A 143 -19.82 -7.38 7.79
CA GLY A 143 -18.96 -8.55 7.64
C GLY A 143 -18.56 -8.76 6.18
N THR A 144 -17.39 -9.35 5.94
CA THR A 144 -16.95 -9.72 4.59
C THR A 144 -16.99 -11.24 4.45
N LYS A 145 -17.58 -11.72 3.36
CA LYS A 145 -17.56 -13.15 2.99
C LYS A 145 -16.61 -13.32 1.81
N GLY A 146 -15.80 -14.38 1.86
CA GLY A 146 -14.80 -14.65 0.82
C GLY A 146 -13.41 -14.15 1.18
N PHE A 147 -12.56 -14.04 0.16
CA PHE A 147 -11.18 -13.57 0.30
C PHE A 147 -11.04 -12.16 -0.25
N PHE A 148 -10.12 -11.40 0.33
CA PHE A 148 -9.65 -10.12 -0.20
C PHE A 148 -8.13 -10.05 -0.17
N SER A 149 -7.56 -9.16 -0.97
CA SER A 149 -6.15 -8.78 -0.90
C SER A 149 -6.00 -7.41 -0.28
N TRP A 150 -4.80 -7.07 0.19
CA TRP A 150 -4.55 -5.72 0.70
C TRP A 150 -4.71 -4.68 -0.39
N PHE A 151 -4.10 -4.95 -1.54
CA PHE A 151 -4.31 -4.18 -2.75
C PHE A 151 -5.20 -4.98 -3.71
N ALA A 152 -6.30 -4.39 -4.13
CA ALA A 152 -7.08 -4.91 -5.25
C ALA A 152 -6.26 -4.82 -6.55
N GLU A 153 -5.45 -3.77 -6.67
CA GLU A 153 -4.54 -3.56 -7.79
C GLU A 153 -3.26 -2.86 -7.31
N ALA A 154 -2.11 -3.28 -7.84
CA ALA A 154 -0.85 -2.57 -7.68
C ALA A 154 -0.12 -2.53 -9.03
N GLN A 155 0.25 -1.33 -9.48
CA GLN A 155 0.93 -1.11 -10.75
C GLN A 155 2.18 -0.28 -10.53
N ALA A 156 3.31 -0.84 -10.95
CA ALA A 156 4.59 -0.17 -11.03
C ALA A 156 5.06 -0.26 -12.48
N THR A 157 5.13 0.88 -13.16
CA THR A 157 5.57 0.97 -14.56
C THR A 157 6.97 1.56 -14.63
N THR A 158 7.76 1.13 -15.61
CA THR A 158 9.07 1.71 -15.88
C THR A 158 9.04 2.48 -17.19
N ARG A 159 9.95 3.44 -17.31
CA ARG A 159 10.25 4.14 -18.55
C ARG A 159 11.74 4.07 -18.80
N GLU A 160 12.12 3.66 -19.99
CA GLU A 160 13.52 3.73 -20.42
C GLU A 160 13.94 5.19 -20.58
N THR A 161 15.05 5.56 -19.94
CA THR A 161 15.67 6.88 -20.07
C THR A 161 16.52 6.96 -21.35
N ALA A 162 16.88 8.17 -21.78
CA ALA A 162 17.78 8.36 -22.92
C ALA A 162 19.16 7.66 -22.75
N SER A 163 19.55 7.37 -21.51
CA SER A 163 20.75 6.60 -21.16
C SER A 163 20.56 5.07 -21.15
N GLY A 164 19.37 4.57 -21.53
CA GLY A 164 19.05 3.14 -21.52
C GLY A 164 18.81 2.55 -20.13
N VAL A 165 18.58 3.40 -19.12
CA VAL A 165 18.29 2.97 -17.73
C VAL A 165 16.79 3.01 -17.50
N ASP A 166 16.22 1.92 -16.97
CA ASP A 166 14.83 1.88 -16.54
C ASP A 166 14.61 2.75 -15.31
N GLN A 167 13.78 3.77 -15.47
CA GLN A 167 13.31 4.62 -14.39
C GLN A 167 11.92 4.17 -13.94
N LEU A 168 11.78 3.92 -12.63
CA LEU A 168 10.48 3.64 -12.03
C LEU A 168 9.60 4.90 -12.06
N MET A 169 8.44 4.78 -12.70
CA MET A 169 7.38 5.79 -12.72
C MET A 169 6.60 5.75 -11.39
N PRO A 170 5.74 6.75 -11.11
CA PRO A 170 4.87 6.72 -9.94
C PRO A 170 4.08 5.40 -9.86
N VAL A 171 3.99 4.88 -8.64
CA VAL A 171 3.31 3.62 -8.33
C VAL A 171 1.85 3.94 -8.08
N ARG A 172 0.95 3.20 -8.72
CA ARG A 172 -0.49 3.30 -8.49
C ARG A 172 -0.97 2.06 -7.75
N VAL A 173 -1.69 2.25 -6.65
CA VAL A 173 -2.31 1.16 -5.89
C VAL A 173 -3.79 1.44 -5.67
N GLN A 174 -4.59 0.38 -5.60
CA GLN A 174 -5.98 0.43 -5.17
C GLN A 174 -6.16 -0.40 -3.92
N LEU A 175 -6.58 0.23 -2.82
CA LEU A 175 -6.94 -0.43 -1.57
C LEU A 175 -8.22 -1.26 -1.76
N CYS A 176 -8.30 -2.40 -1.09
CA CYS A 176 -9.54 -3.18 -1.06
C CYS A 176 -10.61 -2.51 -0.17
N ASP A 177 -11.88 -2.81 -0.45
CA ASP A 177 -12.99 -2.21 0.27
C ASP A 177 -13.00 -2.54 1.77
N TRP A 178 -12.43 -3.68 2.16
CA TRP A 178 -12.30 -4.04 3.58
C TRP A 178 -11.45 -3.01 4.33
N LEU A 179 -10.29 -2.64 3.78
CA LEU A 179 -9.40 -1.63 4.36
C LEU A 179 -10.02 -0.24 4.34
N VAL A 180 -10.63 0.15 3.21
CA VAL A 180 -11.29 1.45 3.08
C VAL A 180 -12.36 1.63 4.16
N ARG A 181 -13.16 0.59 4.41
CA ARG A 181 -14.18 0.60 5.47
C ARG A 181 -13.58 0.62 6.88
N ALA A 182 -12.44 -0.03 7.10
CA ALA A 182 -11.76 0.00 8.40
C ALA A 182 -11.30 1.43 8.72
N VAL A 183 -10.52 2.05 7.83
CA VAL A 183 -9.94 3.39 8.05
C VAL A 183 -10.99 4.51 8.08
N SER A 184 -12.01 4.44 7.22
CA SER A 184 -13.06 5.48 7.17
C SER A 184 -13.90 5.55 8.44
N ARG A 185 -13.83 4.53 9.31
CA ARG A 185 -14.50 4.52 10.62
C ARG A 185 -13.61 5.10 11.71
N ASP A 186 -12.34 4.72 11.74
CA ASP A 186 -11.38 5.19 12.74
C ASP A 186 -11.05 6.68 12.58
N SER A 187 -11.31 7.25 11.40
CA SER A 187 -11.11 8.67 11.08
C SER A 187 -12.30 9.59 11.45
N ARG A 188 -13.38 9.07 12.04
CA ARG A 188 -14.56 9.84 12.50
C ARG A 188 -14.60 9.95 14.00
#